data_AF-A0A1I4RY59-F1
#
_entry.id   AF-A0A1I4RY59-F1
#
_cell.length_a   1.000
_cell.length_b   1.000
_cell.length_c   1.000
_cell.angle_alpha   90.00
_cell.angle_beta   90.00
_cell.angle_gamma   90.00
#
_symmetry.space_group_name_H-M   'P 1'
#
loop_
_entity.id
_entity.type
_entity.pdbx_description
1 polymer ?
#
loop_
_entity_poly.entity_id
_entity_poly.type
_entity_poly.pdbx_seq_one_letter_code
_entity_poly.pdbx_strand_id
1 'polypeptide(L)'
;MLFENVRFLDTTLRDGEQTPGVALTSRDKVDIATKLDELGVNVIEAGSAITSEGERESIRAVVAENLNADICSYCRIMKPDVDYALACDVDSIHLVAPVSDLHINVKLKKDRETVRQMAVDVTEYAKEHGLIVELSGEDASRADLEFLKSLYNDGVDAGADRLCFCDTVGLLVPEKAEAIFKDMSAAVKAPISIHCHNDFGLATSNTIAALRGGAQQAHVTINGIGERAGNTALEEVVMSIEWLYKHKTGINTKELFKTSRLVSRLTGIPVAPNKSLIGGNAFTHEAGIHVHGLLADTETYEPIKPEVLGRERKIVLGKHAGKSSVTLAVKEMGFEVDDSQLHDILNRVKELGDHGKKVTDADLQTITETVLDIQREAKVVLEEYTVVSGNRVTPTASVKLKVEGNEVVEAGIGDGPVDATFASIKKGISGIADVQLEEYHVDAISGGTDALVEVLVKLSKDGKMITARGSRTDIVMASVEALLNGINRLI
;
A
#
# COMPACT_ATOMS: atom_id res chain seq x y z
N MET A 1 -28.82 14.68 1.62
CA MET A 1 -27.69 14.88 0.68
C MET A 1 -27.34 13.52 0.07
N LEU A 2 -26.47 13.41 -0.95
CA LEU A 2 -26.06 12.09 -1.50
C LEU A 2 -25.24 11.26 -0.51
N PHE A 3 -24.49 11.95 0.35
CA PHE A 3 -23.70 11.40 1.44
C PHE A 3 -23.92 12.30 2.66
N GLU A 4 -24.19 11.71 3.82
CA GLU A 4 -24.32 12.42 5.09
C GLU A 4 -23.33 11.81 6.09
N ASN A 5 -22.28 12.56 6.43
CA ASN A 5 -21.23 12.19 7.40
C ASN A 5 -20.73 10.74 7.26
N VAL A 6 -20.04 10.44 6.16
CA VAL A 6 -19.46 9.11 5.91
C VAL A 6 -18.31 8.85 6.87
N ARG A 7 -18.41 7.77 7.65
CA ARG A 7 -17.34 7.26 8.50
C ARG A 7 -16.51 6.18 7.79
N PHE A 8 -15.27 5.98 8.24
CA PHE A 8 -14.39 4.91 7.78
C PHE A 8 -13.90 4.07 8.95
N LEU A 9 -14.12 2.76 8.86
CA LEU A 9 -13.45 1.76 9.68
C LEU A 9 -12.37 1.13 8.81
N ASP A 10 -11.11 1.30 9.20
CA ASP A 10 -10.00 0.62 8.53
C ASP A 10 -9.69 -0.71 9.24
N THR A 11 -9.70 -1.80 8.48
CA THR A 11 -9.43 -3.16 8.95
C THR A 11 -8.14 -3.73 8.35
N THR A 12 -7.19 -2.87 7.99
CA THR A 12 -5.87 -3.30 7.48
C THR A 12 -5.14 -4.17 8.51
N LEU A 13 -5.28 -3.87 9.80
CA LEU A 13 -4.60 -4.55 10.91
C LEU A 13 -5.27 -5.86 11.38
N ARG A 14 -6.48 -6.16 10.89
CA ARG A 14 -7.19 -7.41 11.20
C ARG A 14 -7.47 -8.19 9.93
N ASP A 15 -8.40 -7.72 9.10
CA ASP A 15 -8.78 -8.46 7.90
C ASP A 15 -7.69 -8.39 6.82
N GLY A 16 -7.00 -7.26 6.72
CA GLY A 16 -5.83 -7.11 5.86
C GLY A 16 -4.70 -8.08 6.22
N GLU A 17 -4.50 -8.36 7.51
CA GLU A 17 -3.54 -9.36 7.98
C GLU A 17 -3.97 -10.80 7.68
N GLN A 18 -5.25 -11.07 7.41
CA GLN A 18 -5.71 -12.39 6.95
C GLN A 18 -5.27 -12.71 5.52
N THR A 19 -4.62 -11.78 4.81
CA THR A 19 -3.94 -12.10 3.55
C THR A 19 -2.88 -13.19 3.77
N PRO A 20 -2.89 -14.29 2.99
CA PRO A 20 -1.93 -15.38 3.16
C PRO A 20 -0.48 -14.90 3.10
N GLY A 21 0.29 -15.20 4.16
CA GLY A 21 1.71 -14.85 4.27
C GLY A 21 2.01 -13.52 4.94
N VAL A 22 0.99 -12.74 5.30
CA VAL A 22 1.15 -11.54 6.13
C VAL A 22 1.20 -11.94 7.61
N ALA A 23 2.16 -11.38 8.34
CA ALA A 23 2.25 -11.51 9.79
C ALA A 23 2.93 -10.25 10.34
N LEU A 24 2.12 -9.34 10.91
CA LEU A 24 2.60 -8.05 11.40
C LEU A 24 3.13 -8.20 12.82
N THR A 25 4.29 -7.60 13.10
CA THR A 25 4.76 -7.49 14.48
C THR A 25 3.96 -6.42 15.23
N SER A 26 4.01 -6.44 16.57
CA SER A 26 3.39 -5.38 17.39
C SER A 26 3.85 -3.98 16.97
N ARG A 27 5.13 -3.82 16.61
CA ARG A 27 5.66 -2.54 16.12
C ARG A 27 5.07 -2.16 14.76
N ASP A 28 4.95 -3.11 13.84
CA ASP A 28 4.35 -2.85 12.52
C ASP A 28 2.89 -2.41 12.67
N LYS A 29 2.14 -3.02 13.59
CA LYS A 29 0.75 -2.63 13.89
C LYS A 29 0.66 -1.21 14.42
N VAL A 30 1.55 -0.81 15.35
CA VAL A 30 1.61 0.56 15.86
C VAL A 30 1.97 1.57 14.76
N ASP A 31 2.97 1.26 13.92
CA ASP A 31 3.39 2.13 12.82
C ASP A 31 2.24 2.34 11.80
N ILE A 32 1.50 1.28 11.46
CA ILE A 32 0.34 1.38 10.56
C ILE A 32 -0.82 2.10 11.24
N ALA A 33 -1.16 1.78 12.49
CA ALA A 33 -2.26 2.42 13.23
C ALA A 33 -2.05 3.93 13.33
N THR A 34 -0.83 4.36 13.63
CA THR A 34 -0.47 5.79 13.69
C THR A 34 -0.71 6.47 12.33
N LYS A 35 -0.36 5.82 11.21
CA LYS A 35 -0.64 6.37 9.87
C LYS A 35 -2.12 6.38 9.52
N LEU A 36 -2.89 5.40 9.97
CA LEU A 36 -4.34 5.40 9.80
C LEU A 36 -5.00 6.55 10.59
N ASP A 37 -4.51 6.84 11.80
CA ASP A 37 -4.97 7.99 12.59
C ASP A 37 -4.60 9.33 11.93
N GLU A 38 -3.38 9.48 11.44
CA GLU A 38 -2.94 10.66 10.67
C GLU A 38 -3.77 10.87 9.38
N LEU A 39 -4.22 9.77 8.76
CA LEU A 39 -5.16 9.82 7.63
C LEU A 39 -6.55 10.34 8.05
N GLY A 40 -6.93 10.16 9.32
CA GLY A 40 -8.21 10.59 9.87
C GLY A 40 -9.33 9.56 9.74
N VAL A 41 -9.02 8.26 9.71
CA VAL A 41 -10.06 7.22 9.79
C VAL A 41 -10.77 7.30 11.15
N ASN A 42 -12.03 6.88 11.22
CA ASN A 42 -12.82 7.00 12.44
C ASN A 42 -12.63 5.84 13.40
N VAL A 43 -12.37 4.64 12.85
CA VAL A 43 -12.21 3.41 13.62
C VAL A 43 -11.05 2.62 13.03
N ILE A 44 -10.19 2.07 13.88
CA ILE A 44 -9.11 1.15 13.50
C ILE A 44 -9.43 -0.21 14.13
N GLU A 45 -9.74 -1.21 13.31
CA GLU A 45 -9.86 -2.58 13.78
C GLU A 45 -8.46 -3.20 13.91
N ALA A 46 -7.90 -3.12 15.12
CA ALA A 46 -6.50 -3.38 15.42
C ALA A 46 -6.14 -4.89 15.48
N GLY A 47 -7.14 -5.76 15.47
CA GLY A 47 -6.93 -7.20 15.54
C GLY A 47 -8.12 -7.98 16.08
N SER A 48 -7.85 -9.22 16.46
CA SER A 48 -8.81 -10.12 17.10
C SER A 48 -8.23 -10.62 18.43
N ALA A 49 -8.66 -10.04 19.55
CA ALA A 49 -8.10 -10.32 20.87
C ALA A 49 -8.17 -11.79 21.30
N ILE A 50 -9.10 -12.57 20.73
CA ILE A 50 -9.23 -14.00 21.00
C ILE A 50 -8.13 -14.85 20.34
N THR A 51 -7.44 -14.33 19.32
CA THR A 51 -6.53 -15.10 18.47
C THR A 51 -5.32 -15.65 19.24
N SER A 52 -4.60 -14.82 19.98
CA SER A 52 -3.43 -15.24 20.77
C SER A 52 -3.04 -14.18 21.81
N GLU A 53 -2.12 -14.51 22.73
CA GLU A 53 -1.58 -13.51 23.66
C GLU A 53 -0.75 -12.44 22.95
N GLY A 54 0.07 -12.81 21.96
CA GLY A 54 0.84 -11.84 21.18
C GLY A 54 -0.05 -10.86 20.39
N GLU A 55 -1.22 -11.31 19.97
CA GLU A 55 -2.22 -10.45 19.34
C GLU A 55 -2.81 -9.45 20.35
N ARG A 56 -3.10 -9.89 21.58
CA ARG A 56 -3.55 -9.00 22.66
C ARG A 56 -2.48 -7.99 23.07
N GLU A 57 -1.22 -8.40 23.13
CA GLU A 57 -0.09 -7.50 23.35
C GLU A 57 0.00 -6.43 22.26
N SER A 58 -0.21 -6.83 21.00
CA SER A 58 -0.18 -5.91 19.87
C SER A 58 -1.36 -4.92 19.89
N ILE A 59 -2.57 -5.38 20.23
CA ILE A 59 -3.74 -4.50 20.39
C ILE A 59 -3.51 -3.50 21.53
N ARG A 60 -3.03 -3.96 22.69
CA ARG A 60 -2.68 -3.06 23.82
C ARG A 60 -1.62 -2.04 23.45
N ALA A 61 -0.63 -2.42 22.64
CA ALA A 61 0.37 -1.49 22.14
C ALA A 61 -0.25 -0.39 21.27
N VAL A 62 -1.21 -0.73 20.39
CA VAL A 62 -1.95 0.26 19.60
C VAL A 62 -2.80 1.17 20.49
N VAL A 63 -3.53 0.61 21.48
CA VAL A 63 -4.32 1.40 22.44
C VAL A 63 -3.44 2.39 23.22
N ALA A 64 -2.22 1.99 23.59
CA ALA A 64 -1.29 2.83 24.34
C ALA A 64 -0.81 4.08 23.58
N GLU A 65 -0.98 4.14 22.25
CA GLU A 65 -0.63 5.31 21.44
C GLU A 65 -1.63 6.48 21.62
N ASN A 66 -2.78 6.26 22.26
CA ASN A 66 -3.80 7.31 22.52
C ASN A 66 -4.21 8.06 21.23
N LEU A 67 -4.50 7.29 20.17
CA LEU A 67 -4.92 7.79 18.87
C LEU A 67 -6.29 8.48 18.94
N ASN A 68 -6.62 9.28 17.92
CA ASN A 68 -7.94 9.95 17.84
C ASN A 68 -9.04 9.01 17.34
N ALA A 69 -8.70 8.00 16.54
CA ALA A 69 -9.61 6.98 16.04
C ALA A 69 -10.02 5.98 17.15
N ASP A 70 -11.26 5.51 17.11
CA ASP A 70 -11.75 4.46 18.00
C ASP A 70 -10.94 3.17 17.73
N ILE A 71 -10.34 2.56 18.76
CA ILE A 71 -9.66 1.27 18.61
C ILE A 71 -10.66 0.14 18.81
N CYS A 72 -10.73 -0.75 17.81
CA CYS A 72 -11.70 -1.82 17.73
C CYS A 72 -11.04 -3.20 17.73
N SER A 73 -11.65 -4.18 18.42
CA SER A 73 -11.31 -5.60 18.27
C SER A 73 -12.44 -6.37 17.60
N TYR A 74 -12.09 -7.25 16.67
CA TYR A 74 -13.00 -8.26 16.16
C TYR A 74 -13.41 -9.24 17.28
N CYS A 75 -14.71 -9.57 17.35
CA CYS A 75 -15.25 -10.58 18.25
C CYS A 75 -16.26 -11.47 17.51
N ARG A 76 -16.24 -12.78 17.81
CA ARG A 76 -17.39 -13.64 17.51
C ARG A 76 -18.50 -13.37 18.52
N ILE A 77 -19.71 -13.82 18.24
CA ILE A 77 -20.86 -13.81 19.18
C ILE A 77 -20.68 -14.75 20.38
N MET A 78 -19.64 -14.50 21.18
CA MET A 78 -19.24 -15.26 22.37
C MET A 78 -18.69 -14.33 23.45
N LYS A 79 -19.16 -14.47 24.70
CA LYS A 79 -18.69 -13.65 25.84
C LYS A 79 -17.17 -13.70 26.09
N PRO A 80 -16.48 -14.87 25.98
CA PRO A 80 -15.03 -14.91 26.13
C PRO A 80 -14.27 -14.03 25.14
N ASP A 81 -14.78 -13.85 23.91
CA ASP A 81 -14.17 -12.95 22.93
C ASP A 81 -14.26 -11.49 23.40
N VAL A 82 -15.38 -11.10 24.02
CA VAL A 82 -15.59 -9.77 24.63
C VAL A 82 -14.68 -9.58 25.84
N ASP A 83 -14.54 -10.60 26.71
CA ASP A 83 -13.68 -10.53 27.89
C ASP A 83 -12.21 -10.26 27.50
N TYR A 84 -11.72 -10.90 26.43
CA TYR A 84 -10.37 -10.63 25.92
C TYR A 84 -10.23 -9.25 25.28
N ALA A 85 -11.26 -8.77 24.58
CA ALA A 85 -11.26 -7.41 24.03
C ALA A 85 -11.22 -6.36 25.16
N LEU A 86 -12.04 -6.52 26.20
CA LEU A 86 -12.02 -5.68 27.41
C LEU A 86 -10.64 -5.67 28.08
N ALA A 87 -9.98 -6.84 28.18
CA ALA A 87 -8.63 -6.95 28.74
C ALA A 87 -7.52 -6.29 27.89
N CYS A 88 -7.87 -5.78 26.71
CA CYS A 88 -6.99 -4.98 25.86
C CYS A 88 -7.31 -3.48 25.91
N ASP A 89 -8.28 -3.05 26.72
CA ASP A 89 -8.72 -1.66 26.87
C ASP A 89 -9.17 -1.00 25.55
N VAL A 90 -9.80 -1.76 24.64
CA VAL A 90 -10.35 -1.24 23.38
C VAL A 90 -11.60 -0.39 23.61
N ASP A 91 -11.84 0.59 22.74
CA ASP A 91 -13.03 1.46 22.80
C ASP A 91 -14.29 0.74 22.29
N SER A 92 -14.12 -0.14 21.32
CA SER A 92 -15.23 -0.78 20.60
C SER A 92 -14.96 -2.22 20.21
N ILE A 93 -16.03 -2.96 19.94
CA ILE A 93 -15.96 -4.30 19.35
C ILE A 93 -16.75 -4.37 18.04
N HIS A 94 -16.20 -5.13 17.10
CA HIS A 94 -16.88 -5.53 15.88
C HIS A 94 -17.39 -6.97 16.07
N LEU A 95 -18.67 -7.09 16.42
CA LEU A 95 -19.30 -8.32 16.83
C LEU A 95 -19.96 -9.03 15.64
N VAL A 96 -19.41 -10.16 15.22
CA VAL A 96 -19.80 -10.79 13.95
C VAL A 96 -20.67 -12.02 14.16
N ALA A 97 -21.92 -11.93 13.68
CA ALA A 97 -22.91 -13.00 13.67
C ALA A 97 -23.08 -13.59 12.26
N PRO A 98 -22.95 -14.90 12.05
CA PRO A 98 -23.25 -15.52 10.75
C PRO A 98 -24.75 -15.50 10.45
N VAL A 99 -25.16 -14.90 9.33
CA VAL A 99 -26.59 -14.65 9.04
C VAL A 99 -27.16 -15.38 7.83
N SER A 100 -26.32 -15.97 6.98
CA SER A 100 -26.83 -16.81 5.88
C SER A 100 -27.25 -18.19 6.38
N ASP A 101 -28.28 -18.76 5.76
CA ASP A 101 -28.70 -20.13 6.09
C ASP A 101 -27.57 -21.15 5.89
N LEU A 102 -26.66 -20.89 4.96
CA LEU A 102 -25.50 -21.73 4.75
C LEU A 102 -24.57 -21.70 5.97
N HIS A 103 -24.22 -20.52 6.47
CA HIS A 103 -23.37 -20.41 7.64
C HIS A 103 -24.07 -20.90 8.92
N ILE A 104 -25.34 -20.54 9.12
CA ILE A 104 -26.12 -20.96 10.28
C ILE A 104 -26.21 -22.49 10.36
N ASN A 105 -26.58 -23.15 9.26
CA ASN A 105 -26.79 -24.60 9.25
C ASN A 105 -25.48 -25.39 9.15
N VAL A 106 -24.53 -24.98 8.29
CA VAL A 106 -23.32 -25.77 8.00
C VAL A 106 -22.17 -25.42 8.93
N LYS A 107 -21.89 -24.13 9.13
CA LYS A 107 -20.76 -23.65 9.96
C LYS A 107 -21.11 -23.72 11.44
N LEU A 108 -22.26 -23.19 11.85
CA LEU A 108 -22.66 -23.15 13.27
C LEU A 108 -23.44 -24.39 13.72
N LYS A 109 -24.13 -25.08 12.80
CA LYS A 109 -25.05 -26.19 13.10
C LYS A 109 -26.12 -25.78 14.12
N LYS A 110 -26.69 -24.59 13.92
CA LYS A 110 -27.73 -23.96 14.73
C LYS A 110 -28.90 -23.55 13.86
N ASP A 111 -29.97 -23.07 14.47
CA ASP A 111 -31.08 -22.40 13.80
C ASP A 111 -30.98 -20.86 13.93
N ARG A 112 -31.78 -20.16 13.11
CA ARG A 112 -31.82 -18.69 13.06
C ARG A 112 -32.12 -18.04 14.41
N GLU A 113 -33.04 -18.60 15.19
CA GLU A 113 -33.46 -18.01 16.47
C GLU A 113 -32.36 -18.16 17.52
N THR A 114 -31.72 -19.33 17.58
CA THR A 114 -30.55 -19.53 18.46
C THR A 114 -29.43 -18.52 18.15
N VAL A 115 -29.12 -18.28 16.87
CA VAL A 115 -28.07 -17.32 16.48
C VAL A 115 -28.46 -15.89 16.85
N ARG A 116 -29.73 -15.52 16.64
CA ARG A 116 -30.27 -14.21 17.02
C ARG A 116 -30.18 -13.97 18.52
N GLN A 117 -30.61 -14.92 19.35
CA GLN A 117 -30.50 -14.81 20.80
C GLN A 117 -29.04 -14.70 21.26
N MET A 118 -28.14 -15.49 20.68
CA MET A 118 -26.71 -15.40 20.99
C MET A 118 -26.12 -14.02 20.67
N ALA A 119 -26.50 -13.42 19.53
CA ALA A 119 -26.04 -12.09 19.16
C ALA A 119 -26.57 -11.01 20.12
N VAL A 120 -27.84 -11.10 20.52
CA VAL A 120 -28.46 -10.21 21.51
C VAL A 120 -27.76 -10.34 22.87
N ASP A 121 -27.64 -11.55 23.42
CA ASP A 121 -27.05 -11.82 24.73
C ASP A 121 -25.61 -11.29 24.86
N VAL A 122 -24.84 -11.37 23.76
CA VAL A 122 -23.45 -10.90 23.73
C VAL A 122 -23.37 -9.40 23.48
N THR A 123 -24.31 -8.83 22.73
CA THR A 123 -24.46 -7.37 22.59
C THR A 123 -24.74 -6.73 23.94
N GLU A 124 -25.76 -7.21 24.65
CA GLU A 124 -26.11 -6.72 26.00
C GLU A 124 -24.91 -6.81 26.93
N TYR A 125 -24.22 -7.97 26.94
CA TYR A 125 -23.04 -8.17 27.76
C TYR A 125 -21.94 -7.16 27.46
N ALA A 126 -21.62 -6.89 26.19
CA ALA A 126 -20.59 -5.91 25.84
C ALA A 126 -21.01 -4.48 26.23
N LYS A 127 -22.28 -4.13 26.06
CA LYS A 127 -22.82 -2.82 26.46
C LYS A 127 -22.80 -2.61 27.97
N GLU A 128 -23.15 -3.63 28.76
CA GLU A 128 -23.06 -3.59 30.23
C GLU A 128 -21.63 -3.30 30.73
N HIS A 129 -20.62 -3.68 29.95
CA HIS A 129 -19.21 -3.43 30.25
C HIS A 129 -18.66 -2.15 29.61
N GLY A 130 -19.51 -1.31 29.01
CA GLY A 130 -19.15 0.02 28.55
C GLY A 130 -18.54 0.11 27.15
N LEU A 131 -18.52 -0.99 26.39
CA LEU A 131 -18.00 -0.99 25.02
C LEU A 131 -18.99 -0.35 24.04
N ILE A 132 -18.45 0.24 22.98
CA ILE A 132 -19.21 0.54 21.76
C ILE A 132 -19.33 -0.76 20.96
N VAL A 133 -20.52 -1.10 20.48
CA VAL A 133 -20.80 -2.35 19.78
C VAL A 133 -21.26 -2.07 18.35
N GLU A 134 -20.54 -2.65 17.39
CA GLU A 134 -20.99 -2.78 16.01
C GLU A 134 -21.41 -4.22 15.73
N LEU A 135 -22.71 -4.46 15.53
CA LEU A 135 -23.25 -5.79 15.27
C LEU A 135 -23.30 -6.08 13.77
N SER A 136 -22.57 -7.11 13.34
CA SER A 136 -22.36 -7.41 11.93
C SER A 136 -22.98 -8.71 11.50
N GLY A 137 -23.58 -8.71 10.32
CA GLY A 137 -24.08 -9.89 9.64
C GLY A 137 -23.03 -10.44 8.67
N GLU A 138 -22.32 -11.49 9.07
CA GLU A 138 -21.44 -12.25 8.17
C GLU A 138 -22.26 -13.00 7.11
N ASP A 139 -21.83 -12.88 5.85
CA ASP A 139 -22.46 -13.48 4.69
C ASP A 139 -23.86 -12.93 4.38
N ALA A 140 -24.09 -11.66 4.74
CA ALA A 140 -25.35 -10.96 4.56
C ALA A 140 -25.80 -10.86 3.09
N SER A 141 -24.87 -10.86 2.13
CA SER A 141 -25.21 -10.83 0.69
C SER A 141 -25.98 -12.05 0.19
N ARG A 142 -25.93 -13.16 0.94
CA ARG A 142 -26.67 -14.41 0.68
C ARG A 142 -27.75 -14.70 1.73
N ALA A 143 -27.93 -13.82 2.72
CA ALA A 143 -28.89 -14.01 3.79
C ALA A 143 -30.32 -13.62 3.37
N ASP A 144 -31.29 -14.12 4.15
CA ASP A 144 -32.65 -13.63 4.13
C ASP A 144 -32.69 -12.23 4.75
N LEU A 145 -33.15 -11.24 3.98
CA LEU A 145 -33.10 -9.85 4.39
C LEU A 145 -34.07 -9.53 5.53
N GLU A 146 -35.21 -10.23 5.63
CA GLU A 146 -36.16 -10.02 6.72
C GLU A 146 -35.64 -10.60 8.04
N PHE A 147 -34.95 -11.74 7.97
CA PHE A 147 -34.19 -12.25 9.11
C PHE A 147 -33.09 -11.27 9.56
N LEU A 148 -32.31 -10.74 8.61
CA LEU A 148 -31.25 -9.78 8.90
C LEU A 148 -31.80 -8.51 9.57
N LYS A 149 -32.89 -7.95 9.05
CA LYS A 149 -33.58 -6.79 9.67
C LYS A 149 -34.07 -7.11 11.08
N SER A 150 -34.60 -8.32 11.31
CA SER A 150 -35.07 -8.75 12.63
C SER A 150 -33.91 -8.87 13.62
N LEU A 151 -32.78 -9.44 13.20
CA LEU A 151 -31.56 -9.51 14.01
C LEU A 151 -31.04 -8.11 14.37
N TYR A 152 -30.99 -7.21 13.40
CA TYR A 152 -30.49 -5.85 13.61
C TYR A 152 -31.40 -5.02 14.53
N ASN A 153 -32.72 -5.09 14.36
CA ASN A 153 -33.63 -4.38 15.27
C ASN A 153 -33.47 -4.88 16.72
N ASP A 154 -33.38 -6.20 16.93
CA ASP A 154 -33.11 -6.75 18.26
C ASP A 154 -31.74 -6.34 18.80
N GLY A 155 -30.71 -6.30 17.95
CA GLY A 155 -29.40 -5.80 18.34
C GLY A 155 -29.43 -4.34 18.77
N VAL A 156 -30.21 -3.49 18.07
CA VAL A 156 -30.42 -2.09 18.45
C VAL A 156 -31.18 -1.98 19.77
N ASP A 157 -32.22 -2.79 19.97
CA ASP A 157 -32.97 -2.85 21.24
C ASP A 157 -32.08 -3.31 22.41
N ALA A 158 -31.11 -4.20 22.13
CA ALA A 158 -30.07 -4.65 23.04
C ALA A 158 -28.93 -3.62 23.26
N GLY A 159 -28.95 -2.51 22.54
CA GLY A 159 -28.03 -1.38 22.71
C GLY A 159 -26.85 -1.32 21.73
N ALA A 160 -26.85 -2.08 20.63
CA ALA A 160 -25.84 -1.93 19.57
C ALA A 160 -25.83 -0.49 19.03
N ASP A 161 -24.63 0.10 18.92
CA ASP A 161 -24.46 1.49 18.49
C ASP A 161 -24.46 1.63 16.97
N ARG A 162 -24.00 0.58 16.28
CA ARG A 162 -23.89 0.50 14.82
C ARG A 162 -24.15 -0.93 14.35
N LEU A 163 -24.42 -1.07 13.06
CA LEU A 163 -24.67 -2.34 12.39
C LEU A 163 -23.73 -2.46 11.19
N CYS A 164 -23.40 -3.67 10.74
CA CYS A 164 -22.66 -3.83 9.48
C CYS A 164 -23.18 -4.98 8.62
N PHE A 165 -23.40 -4.68 7.34
CA PHE A 165 -23.69 -5.67 6.31
C PHE A 165 -22.38 -6.15 5.67
N CYS A 166 -22.09 -7.46 5.76
CA CYS A 166 -20.87 -8.03 5.17
C CYS A 166 -21.19 -8.82 3.89
N ASP A 167 -20.67 -8.36 2.75
CA ASP A 167 -20.58 -9.14 1.52
C ASP A 167 -19.32 -10.02 1.55
N THR A 168 -19.36 -11.04 2.42
CA THR A 168 -18.22 -11.88 2.80
C THR A 168 -17.53 -12.57 1.63
N VAL A 169 -18.26 -12.86 0.54
CA VAL A 169 -17.74 -13.56 -0.65
C VAL A 169 -17.85 -12.72 -1.93
N GLY A 170 -18.03 -11.40 -1.81
CA GLY A 170 -17.95 -10.46 -2.94
C GLY A 170 -19.01 -10.67 -4.02
N LEU A 171 -20.26 -11.03 -3.66
CA LEU A 171 -21.33 -11.37 -4.59
C LEU A 171 -22.33 -10.24 -4.86
N LEU A 172 -22.20 -9.09 -4.19
CA LEU A 172 -23.05 -7.95 -4.49
C LEU A 172 -22.75 -7.35 -5.87
N VAL A 173 -23.78 -6.72 -6.41
CA VAL A 173 -23.67 -5.81 -7.56
C VAL A 173 -24.20 -4.44 -7.15
N PRO A 174 -23.73 -3.34 -7.76
CA PRO A 174 -23.99 -1.98 -7.26
C PRO A 174 -25.48 -1.64 -7.12
N GLU A 175 -26.30 -2.05 -8.08
CA GLU A 175 -27.75 -1.79 -8.08
C GLU A 175 -28.44 -2.48 -6.90
N LYS A 176 -28.01 -3.71 -6.58
CA LYS A 176 -28.52 -4.48 -5.45
C LYS A 176 -28.03 -3.90 -4.13
N ALA A 177 -26.77 -3.45 -4.07
CA ALA A 177 -26.22 -2.79 -2.89
C ALA A 177 -27.00 -1.51 -2.55
N GLU A 178 -27.22 -0.63 -3.54
CA GLU A 178 -28.00 0.61 -3.33
C GLU A 178 -29.45 0.32 -2.90
N ALA A 179 -30.10 -0.68 -3.51
CA ALA A 179 -31.48 -1.06 -3.15
C ALA A 179 -31.58 -1.64 -1.73
N ILE A 180 -30.66 -2.54 -1.35
CA ILE A 180 -30.61 -3.13 -0.01
C ILE A 180 -30.42 -2.05 1.04
N PHE A 181 -29.50 -1.12 0.84
CA PHE A 181 -29.24 -0.09 1.84
C PHE A 181 -30.37 0.95 1.94
N LYS A 182 -31.08 1.25 0.84
CA LYS A 182 -32.30 2.09 0.90
C LYS A 182 -33.40 1.45 1.73
N ASP A 183 -33.57 0.14 1.57
CA ASP A 183 -34.56 -0.63 2.32
C ASP A 183 -34.16 -0.79 3.81
N MET A 184 -32.91 -1.17 4.08
CA MET A 184 -32.42 -1.34 5.46
C MET A 184 -32.39 -0.02 6.25
N SER A 185 -31.93 1.08 5.65
CA SER A 185 -31.89 2.40 6.33
C SER A 185 -33.29 2.94 6.63
N ALA A 186 -34.30 2.54 5.86
CA ALA A 186 -35.70 2.86 6.16
C ALA A 186 -36.28 1.96 7.26
N ALA A 187 -35.82 0.71 7.34
CA ALA A 187 -36.35 -0.29 8.26
C ALA A 187 -35.71 -0.27 9.66
N VAL A 188 -34.43 0.11 9.77
CA VAL A 188 -33.66 0.03 11.01
C VAL A 188 -33.13 1.41 11.40
N LYS A 189 -33.36 1.82 12.65
CA LYS A 189 -33.02 3.17 13.16
C LYS A 189 -31.65 3.24 13.81
N ALA A 190 -30.62 2.71 13.15
CA ALA A 190 -29.23 2.81 13.58
C ALA A 190 -28.30 2.94 12.37
N PRO A 191 -27.09 3.50 12.54
CA PRO A 191 -26.11 3.57 11.45
C PRO A 191 -25.73 2.19 10.93
N ILE A 192 -25.73 2.04 9.61
CA ILE A 192 -25.38 0.77 8.95
C ILE A 192 -24.11 0.97 8.12
N SER A 193 -23.12 0.15 8.42
CA SER A 193 -21.84 0.02 7.75
C SER A 193 -21.93 -0.97 6.59
N ILE A 194 -21.09 -0.80 5.57
CA ILE A 194 -20.89 -1.76 4.49
C ILE A 194 -19.46 -2.32 4.55
N HIS A 195 -19.34 -3.63 4.45
CA HIS A 195 -18.08 -4.35 4.33
C HIS A 195 -18.13 -5.26 3.10
N CYS A 196 -17.31 -4.96 2.09
CA CYS A 196 -17.29 -5.71 0.83
C CYS A 196 -15.94 -6.34 0.55
N HIS A 197 -15.94 -7.64 0.27
CA HIS A 197 -14.83 -8.33 -0.38
C HIS A 197 -14.85 -8.16 -1.90
N ASN A 198 -13.71 -8.43 -2.53
CA ASN A 198 -13.44 -8.06 -3.92
C ASN A 198 -13.33 -9.23 -4.89
N ASP A 199 -13.95 -10.38 -4.60
CA ASP A 199 -13.85 -11.61 -5.41
C ASP A 199 -14.18 -11.41 -6.91
N PHE A 200 -15.06 -10.46 -7.25
CA PHE A 200 -15.42 -10.10 -8.64
C PHE A 200 -14.94 -8.70 -9.07
N GLY A 201 -14.09 -8.03 -8.28
CA GLY A 201 -13.61 -6.67 -8.60
C GLY A 201 -14.64 -5.56 -8.38
N LEU A 202 -15.72 -5.82 -7.63
CA LEU A 202 -16.84 -4.88 -7.42
C LEU A 202 -16.87 -4.25 -6.01
N ALA A 203 -15.88 -4.49 -5.15
CA ALA A 203 -15.93 -4.05 -3.75
C ALA A 203 -16.08 -2.53 -3.62
N THR A 204 -15.25 -1.77 -4.34
CA THR A 204 -15.31 -0.29 -4.37
C THR A 204 -16.64 0.22 -4.91
N SER A 205 -17.13 -0.34 -6.03
CA SER A 205 -18.40 0.12 -6.64
C SER A 205 -19.61 -0.23 -5.77
N ASN A 206 -19.62 -1.41 -5.14
CA ASN A 206 -20.66 -1.84 -4.20
C ASN A 206 -20.67 -0.95 -2.95
N THR A 207 -19.50 -0.62 -2.39
CA THR A 207 -19.39 0.27 -1.24
C THR A 207 -19.93 1.67 -1.54
N ILE A 208 -19.56 2.26 -2.68
CA ILE A 208 -20.09 3.57 -3.11
C ILE A 208 -21.61 3.52 -3.31
N ALA A 209 -22.12 2.44 -3.90
CA ALA A 209 -23.56 2.27 -4.11
C ALA A 209 -24.32 2.09 -2.78
N ALA A 210 -23.76 1.35 -1.83
CA ALA A 210 -24.31 1.20 -0.48
C ALA A 210 -24.36 2.55 0.27
N LEU A 211 -23.28 3.34 0.22
CA LEU A 211 -23.23 4.69 0.81
C LEU A 211 -24.29 5.61 0.20
N ARG A 212 -24.46 5.59 -1.13
CA ARG A 212 -25.56 6.30 -1.81
C ARG A 212 -26.95 5.78 -1.43
N GLY A 213 -27.02 4.50 -1.04
CA GLY A 213 -28.23 3.87 -0.55
C GLY A 213 -28.58 4.21 0.90
N GLY A 214 -27.71 4.92 1.63
CA GLY A 214 -27.93 5.29 3.03
C GLY A 214 -27.00 4.60 4.03
N ALA A 215 -26.01 3.82 3.58
CA ALA A 215 -24.93 3.40 4.48
C ALA A 215 -24.19 4.63 5.02
N GLN A 216 -23.76 4.57 6.28
CA GLN A 216 -23.12 5.70 6.97
C GLN A 216 -21.64 5.45 7.30
N GLN A 217 -21.15 4.23 7.10
CA GLN A 217 -19.76 3.87 7.30
C GLN A 217 -19.30 2.84 6.26
N ALA A 218 -18.04 2.93 5.83
CA ALA A 218 -17.41 1.93 4.98
C ALA A 218 -16.28 1.22 5.73
N HIS A 219 -16.28 -0.12 5.67
CA HIS A 219 -15.14 -0.92 6.11
C HIS A 219 -14.18 -1.07 4.93
N VAL A 220 -12.94 -0.68 5.14
CA VAL A 220 -11.94 -0.56 4.09
C VAL A 220 -10.58 -1.07 4.55
N THR A 221 -9.68 -1.31 3.61
CA THR A 221 -8.26 -1.55 3.88
C THR A 221 -7.39 -0.72 2.96
N ILE A 222 -6.18 -0.40 3.40
CA ILE A 222 -5.17 0.22 2.55
C ILE A 222 -4.77 -0.76 1.44
N ASN A 223 -4.71 -0.28 0.20
CA ASN A 223 -4.40 -1.07 -1.00
C ASN A 223 -5.44 -2.17 -1.34
N GLY A 224 -6.52 -2.31 -0.56
CA GLY A 224 -7.51 -3.37 -0.73
C GLY A 224 -7.03 -4.75 -0.29
N ILE A 225 -6.01 -4.86 0.57
CA ILE A 225 -5.56 -6.16 1.09
C ILE A 225 -6.64 -6.83 1.96
N GLY A 226 -6.61 -8.14 2.05
CA GLY A 226 -7.59 -8.93 2.81
C GLY A 226 -7.59 -10.40 2.42
N GLU A 227 -8.59 -11.16 2.88
CA GLU A 227 -8.78 -12.54 2.43
C GLU A 227 -9.01 -12.64 0.92
N ARG A 228 -8.47 -13.69 0.29
CA ARG A 228 -8.67 -14.04 -1.13
C ARG A 228 -8.29 -12.89 -2.08
N ALA A 229 -9.29 -12.25 -2.71
CA ALA A 229 -9.13 -11.12 -3.62
C ALA A 229 -9.07 -9.77 -2.89
N GLY A 230 -9.16 -9.79 -1.55
CA GLY A 230 -9.04 -8.63 -0.70
C GLY A 230 -10.36 -7.94 -0.39
N ASN A 231 -10.23 -6.74 0.17
CA ASN A 231 -11.31 -5.89 0.63
C ASN A 231 -11.49 -4.65 -0.25
N THR A 232 -12.50 -3.85 0.07
CA THR A 232 -12.64 -2.51 -0.50
C THR A 232 -11.44 -1.64 -0.14
N ALA A 233 -10.83 -1.01 -1.15
CA ALA A 233 -9.67 -0.17 -0.97
C ALA A 233 -10.05 1.23 -0.46
N LEU A 234 -9.45 1.67 0.66
CA LEU A 234 -9.69 2.99 1.27
C LEU A 234 -9.43 4.11 0.27
N GLU A 235 -8.29 4.07 -0.41
CA GLU A 235 -7.89 5.13 -1.34
C GLU A 235 -8.87 5.28 -2.51
N GLU A 236 -9.51 4.21 -2.96
CA GLU A 236 -10.44 4.26 -4.09
C GLU A 236 -11.80 4.84 -3.67
N VAL A 237 -12.32 4.42 -2.51
CA VAL A 237 -13.61 4.91 -2.00
C VAL A 237 -13.50 6.39 -1.65
N VAL A 238 -12.47 6.77 -0.88
CA VAL A 238 -12.25 8.16 -0.47
C VAL A 238 -12.15 9.07 -1.68
N MET A 239 -11.31 8.72 -2.66
CA MET A 239 -11.12 9.56 -3.84
C MET A 239 -12.33 9.57 -4.76
N SER A 240 -13.10 8.49 -4.82
CA SER A 240 -14.38 8.50 -5.55
C SER A 240 -15.35 9.51 -4.92
N ILE A 241 -15.50 9.49 -3.59
CA ILE A 241 -16.41 10.40 -2.88
C ILE A 241 -15.94 11.86 -2.99
N GLU A 242 -14.65 12.13 -2.72
CA GLU A 242 -14.10 13.48 -2.74
C GLU A 242 -13.98 14.05 -4.16
N TRP A 243 -13.47 13.27 -5.10
CA TRP A 243 -13.13 13.78 -6.43
C TRP A 243 -14.27 13.65 -7.43
N LEU A 244 -15.00 12.52 -7.45
CA LEU A 244 -16.07 12.31 -8.43
C LEU A 244 -17.40 12.83 -7.92
N TYR A 245 -17.74 12.60 -6.64
CA TYR A 245 -18.99 13.08 -6.05
C TYR A 245 -18.86 14.45 -5.36
N LYS A 246 -17.66 15.03 -5.31
CA LYS A 246 -17.40 16.37 -4.75
C LYS A 246 -17.87 16.52 -3.31
N HIS A 247 -17.74 15.46 -2.52
CA HIS A 247 -18.12 15.43 -1.10
C HIS A 247 -16.89 15.17 -0.23
N LYS A 248 -16.62 16.03 0.74
CA LYS A 248 -15.46 15.87 1.63
C LYS A 248 -15.69 14.70 2.60
N THR A 249 -14.71 13.83 2.74
CA THR A 249 -14.76 12.71 3.69
C THR A 249 -14.07 13.04 5.01
N GLY A 250 -13.19 14.05 5.01
CA GLY A 250 -12.35 14.37 6.18
C GLY A 250 -11.02 13.60 6.21
N ILE A 251 -10.81 12.68 5.26
CA ILE A 251 -9.56 11.94 5.13
C ILE A 251 -8.47 12.85 4.55
N ASN A 252 -7.27 12.80 5.14
CA ASN A 252 -6.10 13.49 4.63
C ASN A 252 -5.52 12.78 3.40
N THR A 253 -6.08 13.09 2.23
CA THR A 253 -5.73 12.43 0.95
C THR A 253 -4.24 12.51 0.59
N LYS A 254 -3.51 13.51 1.11
CA LYS A 254 -2.06 13.67 0.88
C LYS A 254 -1.20 12.60 1.56
N GLU A 255 -1.73 11.84 2.51
CA GLU A 255 -0.96 10.78 3.17
C GLU A 255 -1.27 9.38 2.58
N LEU A 256 -2.19 9.29 1.60
CA LEU A 256 -2.61 8.02 1.02
C LEU A 256 -1.46 7.27 0.35
N PHE A 257 -0.65 7.94 -0.48
CA PHE A 257 0.45 7.26 -1.18
C PHE A 257 1.52 6.76 -0.21
N LYS A 258 1.90 7.56 0.80
CA LYS A 258 2.89 7.15 1.80
C LYS A 258 2.39 5.98 2.65
N THR A 259 1.13 6.03 3.07
CA THR A 259 0.51 4.93 3.84
C THR A 259 0.43 3.65 3.00
N SER A 260 0.06 3.77 1.72
CA SER A 260 0.10 2.65 0.77
C SER A 260 1.48 1.99 0.68
N ARG A 261 2.56 2.79 0.60
CA ARG A 261 3.94 2.30 0.57
C ARG A 261 4.35 1.65 1.89
N LEU A 262 3.98 2.24 3.03
CA LEU A 262 4.24 1.67 4.36
C LEU A 262 3.60 0.29 4.50
N VAL A 263 2.29 0.18 4.23
CA VAL A 263 1.56 -1.09 4.33
C VAL A 263 2.16 -2.13 3.38
N SER A 264 2.47 -1.75 2.14
CA SER A 264 3.09 -2.67 1.17
C SER A 264 4.44 -3.20 1.65
N ARG A 265 5.26 -2.35 2.28
CA ARG A 265 6.57 -2.73 2.83
C ARG A 265 6.43 -3.67 4.02
N LEU A 266 5.56 -3.34 4.99
CA LEU A 266 5.44 -4.10 6.23
C LEU A 266 4.67 -5.41 6.05
N THR A 267 3.72 -5.47 5.13
CA THR A 267 2.98 -6.70 4.81
C THR A 267 3.71 -7.59 3.82
N GLY A 268 4.70 -7.07 3.09
CA GLY A 268 5.37 -7.76 1.98
C GLY A 268 4.47 -7.95 0.75
N ILE A 269 3.25 -7.39 0.75
CA ILE A 269 2.33 -7.48 -0.39
C ILE A 269 2.62 -6.32 -1.35
N PRO A 270 3.14 -6.60 -2.57
CA PRO A 270 3.46 -5.56 -3.52
C PRO A 270 2.19 -4.94 -4.10
N VAL A 271 2.18 -3.62 -4.23
CA VAL A 271 1.12 -2.92 -4.97
C VAL A 271 1.32 -3.15 -6.46
N ALA A 272 0.27 -3.64 -7.14
CA ALA A 272 0.29 -3.78 -8.58
C ALA A 272 0.64 -2.44 -9.28
N PRO A 273 1.54 -2.42 -10.28
CA PRO A 273 1.97 -1.17 -10.92
C PRO A 273 0.80 -0.33 -11.46
N ASN A 274 -0.25 -0.98 -11.95
CA ASN A 274 -1.44 -0.37 -12.52
C ASN A 274 -2.63 -0.27 -11.54
N LYS A 275 -2.43 -0.47 -10.23
CA LYS A 275 -3.47 -0.26 -9.23
C LYS A 275 -3.95 1.20 -9.26
N SER A 276 -5.25 1.41 -9.23
CA SER A 276 -5.88 2.74 -9.23
C SER A 276 -5.25 3.64 -8.18
N LEU A 277 -4.92 4.88 -8.55
CA LEU A 277 -4.43 5.97 -7.68
C LEU A 277 -3.03 5.74 -7.07
N ILE A 278 -2.77 4.58 -6.46
CA ILE A 278 -1.55 4.30 -5.70
C ILE A 278 -0.54 3.44 -6.45
N GLY A 279 -0.90 2.85 -7.60
CA GLY A 279 0.02 2.09 -8.45
C GLY A 279 1.18 2.93 -8.99
N GLY A 280 2.35 2.31 -9.16
CA GLY A 280 3.55 2.98 -9.68
C GLY A 280 3.33 3.65 -11.05
N ASN A 281 2.47 3.08 -11.88
CA ASN A 281 2.15 3.57 -13.23
C ASN A 281 0.96 4.54 -13.27
N ALA A 282 0.24 4.75 -12.16
CA ALA A 282 -0.99 5.55 -12.16
C ALA A 282 -0.79 7.03 -12.57
N PHE A 283 0.43 7.55 -12.39
CA PHE A 283 0.83 8.91 -12.78
C PHE A 283 2.17 8.91 -13.53
N THR A 284 2.40 7.85 -14.30
CA THR A 284 3.62 7.66 -15.08
C THR A 284 3.31 7.71 -16.56
N HIS A 285 4.02 8.56 -17.29
CA HIS A 285 3.80 8.75 -18.74
C HIS A 285 5.07 8.39 -19.52
N GLU A 286 4.93 7.52 -20.53
CA GLU A 286 6.02 7.15 -21.45
C GLU A 286 5.80 7.72 -22.85
N ALA A 287 4.57 7.62 -23.36
CA ALA A 287 4.24 7.93 -24.75
C ALA A 287 4.48 9.42 -25.07
N GLY A 288 5.27 9.69 -26.11
CA GLY A 288 5.61 11.04 -26.54
C GLY A 288 4.43 11.97 -26.81
N ILE A 289 3.32 11.43 -27.32
CA ILE A 289 2.08 12.19 -27.55
C ILE A 289 1.38 12.58 -26.23
N HIS A 290 1.43 11.71 -25.22
CA HIS A 290 0.83 12.00 -23.91
C HIS A 290 1.66 13.05 -23.18
N VAL A 291 2.99 12.93 -23.22
CA VAL A 291 3.89 13.91 -22.60
C VAL A 291 3.77 15.28 -23.27
N HIS A 292 3.59 15.34 -24.59
CA HIS A 292 3.34 16.61 -25.28
C HIS A 292 2.03 17.27 -24.83
N GLY A 293 0.93 16.52 -24.74
CA GLY A 293 -0.34 17.06 -24.25
C GLY A 293 -0.27 17.49 -22.78
N LEU A 294 0.40 16.70 -21.95
CA LEU A 294 0.63 17.00 -20.53
C LEU A 294 1.47 18.27 -20.32
N LEU A 295 2.48 18.51 -21.17
CA LEU A 295 3.28 19.74 -21.14
C LEU A 295 2.46 20.99 -21.51
N ALA A 296 1.40 20.83 -22.32
CA ALA A 296 0.49 21.92 -22.66
C ALA A 296 -0.53 22.15 -21.54
N ASP A 297 -1.17 21.07 -21.07
CA ASP A 297 -2.06 21.08 -19.91
C ASP A 297 -2.13 19.68 -19.30
N THR A 298 -1.83 19.57 -18.01
CA THR A 298 -1.84 18.30 -17.27
C THR A 298 -3.21 17.62 -17.26
N GLU A 299 -4.30 18.39 -17.30
CA GLU A 299 -5.66 17.86 -17.25
C GLU A 299 -6.05 17.05 -18.49
N THR A 300 -5.25 17.12 -19.58
CA THR A 300 -5.48 16.36 -20.81
C THR A 300 -5.40 14.84 -20.59
N TYR A 301 -4.55 14.39 -19.67
CA TYR A 301 -4.30 12.97 -19.41
C TYR A 301 -4.28 12.60 -17.93
N GLU A 302 -4.23 13.57 -17.01
CA GLU A 302 -4.28 13.33 -15.57
C GLU A 302 -5.69 13.66 -15.04
N PRO A 303 -6.51 12.65 -14.67
CA PRO A 303 -7.84 12.89 -14.14
C PRO A 303 -7.83 13.59 -12.77
N ILE A 304 -6.68 13.54 -12.08
CA ILE A 304 -6.39 14.22 -10.83
C ILE A 304 -4.90 14.56 -10.78
N LYS A 305 -4.53 15.64 -10.09
CA LYS A 305 -3.13 15.97 -9.83
C LYS A 305 -2.50 15.01 -8.82
N PRO A 306 -1.29 14.46 -9.07
CA PRO A 306 -0.67 13.48 -8.17
C PRO A 306 -0.42 14.02 -6.75
N GLU A 307 -0.22 15.33 -6.60
CA GLU A 307 0.04 15.97 -5.30
C GLU A 307 -1.16 15.90 -4.36
N VAL A 308 -2.37 15.70 -4.89
CA VAL A 308 -3.58 15.47 -4.07
C VAL A 308 -3.46 14.17 -3.27
N LEU A 309 -2.72 13.19 -3.79
CA LEU A 309 -2.48 11.89 -3.17
C LEU A 309 -1.15 11.83 -2.39
N GLY A 310 -0.40 12.95 -2.35
CA GLY A 310 0.94 13.00 -1.76
C GLY A 310 2.01 12.30 -2.57
N ARG A 311 1.87 12.32 -3.90
CA ARG A 311 2.87 11.76 -4.81
C ARG A 311 3.21 12.74 -5.91
N GLU A 312 4.24 12.39 -6.66
CA GLU A 312 4.72 13.15 -7.81
C GLU A 312 4.47 12.38 -9.10
N ARG A 313 4.36 13.15 -10.18
CA ARG A 313 4.34 12.61 -11.53
C ARG A 313 5.71 12.02 -11.86
N LYS A 314 5.72 10.93 -12.62
CA LYS A 314 6.95 10.41 -13.22
C LYS A 314 6.83 10.40 -14.74
N ILE A 315 7.94 10.68 -15.41
CA ILE A 315 8.07 10.51 -16.85
C ILE A 315 9.12 9.45 -17.06
N VAL A 316 8.76 8.38 -17.75
CA VAL A 316 9.67 7.25 -18.01
C VAL A 316 10.06 7.29 -19.48
N LEU A 317 11.33 7.05 -19.75
CA LEU A 317 11.84 6.93 -21.10
C LEU A 317 11.93 5.45 -21.49
N GLY A 318 11.49 5.16 -22.71
CA GLY A 318 11.48 3.84 -23.30
C GLY A 318 11.26 3.92 -24.80
N LYS A 319 10.94 2.80 -25.44
CA LYS A 319 10.72 2.75 -26.90
C LYS A 319 9.58 3.66 -27.38
N HIS A 320 8.65 4.01 -26.49
CA HIS A 320 7.54 4.92 -26.80
C HIS A 320 7.85 6.39 -26.49
N ALA A 321 9.06 6.71 -26.04
CA ALA A 321 9.49 8.07 -25.79
C ALA A 321 9.41 8.91 -27.07
N GLY A 322 8.85 10.12 -26.94
CA GLY A 322 8.88 11.13 -27.98
C GLY A 322 9.95 12.18 -27.73
N LYS A 323 10.13 13.05 -28.71
CA LYS A 323 11.03 14.21 -28.64
C LYS A 323 10.81 15.01 -27.35
N SER A 324 9.54 15.33 -27.04
CA SER A 324 9.16 16.11 -25.85
C SER A 324 9.57 15.46 -24.52
N SER A 325 9.43 14.13 -24.40
CA SER A 325 9.80 13.39 -23.19
C SER A 325 11.30 13.45 -22.95
N VAL A 326 12.09 13.21 -24.00
CA VAL A 326 13.56 13.28 -23.93
C VAL A 326 14.03 14.71 -23.66
N THR A 327 13.45 15.72 -24.32
CA THR A 327 13.79 17.13 -24.07
C THR A 327 13.59 17.51 -22.61
N LEU A 328 12.46 17.13 -22.01
CA LEU A 328 12.18 17.44 -20.62
C LEU A 328 13.16 16.75 -19.69
N ALA A 329 13.38 15.44 -19.85
CA ALA A 329 14.28 14.67 -19.00
C ALA A 329 15.74 15.16 -19.08
N VAL A 330 16.24 15.46 -20.29
CA VAL A 330 17.58 16.04 -20.51
C VAL A 330 17.70 17.42 -19.86
N LYS A 331 16.65 18.25 -19.94
CA LYS A 331 16.60 19.56 -19.30
C LYS A 331 16.56 19.48 -17.77
N GLU A 332 15.81 18.53 -17.21
CA GLU A 332 15.76 18.29 -15.75
C GLU A 332 17.13 17.85 -15.20
N MET A 333 17.93 17.15 -16.02
CA MET A 333 19.34 16.84 -15.71
C MET A 333 20.29 18.04 -15.82
N GLY A 334 19.80 19.18 -16.32
CA GLY A 334 20.59 20.41 -16.47
C GLY A 334 21.38 20.51 -17.78
N PHE A 335 21.07 19.68 -18.79
CA PHE A 335 21.70 19.76 -20.10
C PHE A 335 20.87 20.61 -21.07
N GLU A 336 21.55 21.38 -21.91
CA GLU A 336 20.97 22.00 -23.10
C GLU A 336 21.46 21.26 -24.33
N VAL A 337 20.53 20.89 -25.22
CA VAL A 337 20.80 20.14 -26.44
C VAL A 337 20.15 20.82 -27.64
N ASP A 338 20.82 20.80 -28.79
CA ASP A 338 20.23 21.22 -30.05
C ASP A 338 19.32 20.13 -30.66
N ASP A 339 18.62 20.47 -31.74
CA ASP A 339 17.68 19.55 -32.40
C ASP A 339 18.33 18.28 -32.96
N SER A 340 19.59 18.37 -33.42
CA SER A 340 20.33 17.23 -33.96
C SER A 340 20.79 16.30 -32.84
N GLN A 341 21.33 16.87 -31.77
CA GLN A 341 21.75 16.13 -30.57
C GLN A 341 20.54 15.44 -29.92
N LEU A 342 19.43 16.15 -29.77
CA LEU A 342 18.20 15.60 -29.24
C LEU A 342 17.67 14.44 -30.09
N HIS A 343 17.85 14.50 -31.42
CA HIS A 343 17.48 13.40 -32.31
C HIS A 343 18.36 12.15 -32.09
N ASP A 344 19.68 12.32 -31.95
CA ASP A 344 20.60 11.20 -31.64
C ASP A 344 20.28 10.57 -30.28
N ILE A 345 20.09 11.40 -29.23
CA ILE A 345 19.69 10.93 -27.89
C ILE A 345 18.39 10.12 -27.97
N LEU A 346 17.37 10.63 -28.67
CA LEU A 346 16.10 9.94 -28.84
C LEU A 346 16.26 8.58 -29.53
N ASN A 347 17.09 8.49 -30.56
CA ASN A 347 17.32 7.23 -31.28
C ASN A 347 18.00 6.20 -30.36
N ARG A 348 19.03 6.59 -29.60
CA ARG A 348 19.70 5.69 -28.64
C ARG A 348 18.80 5.24 -27.49
N VAL A 349 17.91 6.12 -27.01
CA VAL A 349 16.87 5.78 -26.02
C VAL A 349 15.92 4.72 -26.58
N LYS A 350 15.51 4.85 -27.85
CA LYS A 350 14.64 3.87 -28.52
C LYS A 350 15.35 2.54 -28.76
N GLU A 351 16.61 2.57 -29.19
CA GLU A 351 17.42 1.35 -29.38
C GLU A 351 17.54 0.55 -28.08
N LEU A 352 17.80 1.20 -26.94
CA LEU A 352 17.75 0.54 -25.63
C LEU A 352 16.38 -0.08 -25.34
N GLY A 353 15.31 0.67 -25.61
CA GLY A 353 13.93 0.18 -25.45
C GLY A 353 13.58 -1.01 -26.36
N ASP A 354 14.09 -1.03 -27.59
CA ASP A 354 13.89 -2.12 -28.56
C ASP A 354 14.59 -3.42 -28.13
N HIS A 355 15.65 -3.31 -27.33
CA HIS A 355 16.28 -4.44 -26.64
C HIS A 355 15.54 -4.89 -25.37
N GLY A 356 14.32 -4.40 -25.13
CA GLY A 356 13.48 -4.79 -23.99
C GLY A 356 13.91 -4.16 -22.67
N LYS A 357 14.81 -3.15 -22.69
CA LYS A 357 15.35 -2.53 -21.49
C LYS A 357 14.55 -1.28 -21.13
N LYS A 358 14.30 -1.08 -19.83
CA LYS A 358 13.92 0.24 -19.31
C LYS A 358 15.14 1.16 -19.37
N VAL A 359 14.93 2.41 -19.77
CA VAL A 359 15.99 3.42 -19.78
C VAL A 359 16.00 4.08 -18.41
N THR A 360 17.07 3.85 -17.66
CA THR A 360 17.28 4.49 -16.35
C THR A 360 17.75 5.94 -16.52
N ASP A 361 17.67 6.73 -15.45
CA ASP A 361 18.21 8.09 -15.44
C ASP A 361 19.72 8.09 -15.73
N ALA A 362 20.45 7.10 -15.18
CA ALA A 362 21.87 6.92 -15.46
C ALA A 362 22.15 6.55 -16.94
N ASP A 363 21.28 5.74 -17.57
CA ASP A 363 21.40 5.43 -19.01
C ASP A 363 21.17 6.69 -19.86
N LEU A 364 20.12 7.45 -19.56
CA LEU A 364 19.81 8.69 -20.30
C LEU A 364 20.95 9.71 -20.15
N GLN A 365 21.46 9.91 -18.94
CA GLN A 365 22.57 10.80 -18.70
C GLN A 365 23.82 10.36 -19.48
N THR A 366 24.11 9.05 -19.50
CA THR A 366 25.25 8.51 -20.26
C THR A 366 25.08 8.72 -21.76
N ILE A 367 23.88 8.48 -22.30
CA ILE A 367 23.56 8.75 -23.71
C ILE A 367 23.76 10.23 -24.01
N THR A 368 23.23 11.11 -23.16
CA THR A 368 23.28 12.57 -23.31
C THR A 368 24.71 13.07 -23.29
N GLU A 369 25.50 12.68 -22.30
CA GLU A 369 26.92 13.02 -22.18
C GLU A 369 27.72 12.54 -23.40
N THR A 370 27.43 11.33 -23.90
CA THR A 370 28.07 10.80 -25.11
C THR A 370 27.76 11.64 -26.35
N VAL A 371 26.51 12.09 -26.52
CA VAL A 371 26.11 12.92 -27.66
C VAL A 371 26.67 14.35 -27.54
N LEU A 372 26.84 14.85 -26.33
CA LEU A 372 27.44 16.16 -26.05
C LEU A 372 28.98 16.14 -26.00
N ASP A 373 29.61 14.98 -26.17
CA ASP A 373 31.05 14.74 -25.99
C ASP A 373 31.57 15.22 -24.62
N ILE A 374 30.75 15.07 -23.59
CA ILE A 374 31.10 15.40 -22.20
C ILE A 374 31.77 14.17 -21.57
N GLN A 375 33.06 14.29 -21.29
CA GLN A 375 33.79 13.29 -20.52
C GLN A 375 33.67 13.60 -19.03
N ARG A 376 33.08 12.69 -18.24
CA ARG A 376 33.11 12.74 -16.78
C ARG A 376 33.94 11.58 -16.25
N GLU A 377 34.95 11.90 -15.45
CA GLU A 377 35.64 10.88 -14.66
C GLU A 377 34.76 10.46 -13.49
N ALA A 378 34.66 9.16 -13.26
CA ALA A 378 33.97 8.62 -12.09
C ALA A 378 34.73 9.06 -10.82
N LYS A 379 34.05 9.78 -9.93
CA LYS A 379 34.63 10.23 -8.66
C LYS A 379 34.80 9.10 -7.68
N VAL A 380 33.97 8.05 -7.77
CA VAL A 380 34.03 6.87 -6.92
C VAL A 380 34.20 5.65 -7.81
N VAL A 381 35.37 5.02 -7.74
CA VAL A 381 35.68 3.81 -8.50
C VAL A 381 35.95 2.68 -7.52
N LEU A 382 35.33 1.52 -7.73
CA LEU A 382 35.69 0.31 -7.00
C LEU A 382 36.95 -0.30 -7.59
N GLU A 383 37.98 -0.46 -6.76
CA GLU A 383 39.20 -1.17 -7.15
C GLU A 383 39.13 -2.63 -6.70
N GLU A 384 38.70 -2.87 -5.46
CA GLU A 384 38.60 -4.21 -4.90
C GLU A 384 37.39 -4.31 -3.97
N TYR A 385 36.78 -5.49 -3.90
CA TYR A 385 35.87 -5.83 -2.81
C TYR A 385 36.07 -7.28 -2.39
N THR A 386 35.73 -7.55 -1.14
CA THR A 386 35.63 -8.91 -0.60
C THR A 386 34.41 -8.96 0.27
N VAL A 387 33.58 -9.97 0.08
CA VAL A 387 32.40 -10.21 0.90
C VAL A 387 32.44 -11.62 1.46
N VAL A 388 32.11 -11.74 2.74
CA VAL A 388 31.98 -13.02 3.44
C VAL A 388 30.58 -13.07 4.02
N SER A 389 29.81 -14.08 3.64
CA SER A 389 28.47 -14.33 4.19
C SER A 389 28.26 -15.82 4.45
N GLY A 390 27.35 -16.14 5.35
CA GLY A 390 26.99 -17.52 5.68
C GLY A 390 25.86 -17.58 6.69
N ASN A 391 25.24 -18.74 6.84
CA ASN A 391 24.09 -18.93 7.74
C ASN A 391 24.36 -18.65 9.23
N ARG A 392 25.64 -18.65 9.65
CA ARG A 392 26.09 -18.42 11.03
C ARG A 392 27.22 -17.41 11.13
N VAL A 393 27.44 -16.64 10.06
CA VAL A 393 28.48 -15.63 10.00
C VAL A 393 27.79 -14.32 9.70
N THR A 394 28.03 -13.30 10.52
CA THR A 394 27.57 -11.94 10.22
C THR A 394 28.13 -11.51 8.87
N PRO A 395 27.28 -11.24 7.87
CA PRO A 395 27.73 -10.78 6.56
C PRO A 395 28.63 -9.55 6.72
N THR A 396 29.83 -9.64 6.15
CA THR A 396 30.87 -8.62 6.27
C THR A 396 31.45 -8.36 4.90
N ALA A 397 31.63 -7.09 4.56
CA ALA A 397 32.31 -6.68 3.34
C ALA A 397 33.48 -5.75 3.66
N SER A 398 34.51 -5.81 2.81
CA SER A 398 35.61 -4.87 2.75
C SER A 398 35.70 -4.36 1.32
N VAL A 399 35.80 -3.06 1.14
CA VAL A 399 35.91 -2.41 -0.17
C VAL A 399 37.15 -1.51 -0.20
N LYS A 400 37.84 -1.51 -1.33
CA LYS A 400 38.84 -0.51 -1.70
C LYS A 400 38.25 0.34 -2.81
N LEU A 401 38.06 1.61 -2.50
CA LEU A 401 37.51 2.62 -3.39
C LEU A 401 38.60 3.64 -3.72
N LYS A 402 38.54 4.17 -4.94
CA LYS A 402 39.21 5.41 -5.29
C LYS A 402 38.17 6.53 -5.28
N VAL A 403 38.25 7.41 -4.29
CA VAL A 403 37.32 8.53 -4.05
C VAL A 403 38.03 9.85 -4.32
N GLU A 404 37.60 10.56 -5.37
CA GLU A 404 38.24 11.79 -5.88
C GLU A 404 39.76 11.64 -6.08
N GLY A 405 40.17 10.46 -6.55
CA GLY A 405 41.58 10.12 -6.78
C GLY A 405 42.32 9.53 -5.58
N ASN A 406 41.76 9.58 -4.37
CA ASN A 406 42.37 9.03 -3.16
C ASN A 406 41.89 7.60 -2.87
N GLU A 407 42.80 6.73 -2.47
CA GLU A 407 42.44 5.38 -2.01
C GLU A 407 41.77 5.43 -0.63
N VAL A 408 40.64 4.76 -0.50
CA VAL A 408 39.86 4.61 0.72
C VAL A 408 39.55 3.13 0.89
N VAL A 409 39.93 2.57 2.05
CA VAL A 409 39.62 1.19 2.41
C VAL A 409 38.66 1.21 3.58
N GLU A 410 37.48 0.62 3.39
CA GLU A 410 36.46 0.54 4.43
C GLU A 410 35.85 -0.84 4.51
N ALA A 411 35.37 -1.17 5.70
CA ALA A 411 34.67 -2.41 5.97
C ALA A 411 33.42 -2.15 6.81
N GLY A 412 32.44 -3.02 6.61
CA GLY A 412 31.11 -2.92 7.20
C GLY A 412 30.43 -4.28 7.29
N ILE A 413 29.41 -4.33 8.14
CA ILE A 413 28.52 -5.48 8.30
C ILE A 413 27.13 -5.13 7.77
N GLY A 414 26.31 -6.15 7.53
CA GLY A 414 24.92 -5.99 7.13
C GLY A 414 24.13 -7.27 7.29
N ASP A 415 22.85 -7.22 6.95
CA ASP A 415 21.95 -8.38 7.03
C ASP A 415 22.21 -9.40 5.91
N GLY A 416 22.90 -8.99 4.85
CA GLY A 416 23.30 -9.81 3.72
C GLY A 416 24.56 -9.30 3.03
N PRO A 417 25.09 -10.03 2.02
CA PRO A 417 26.32 -9.64 1.33
C PRO A 417 26.17 -8.30 0.60
N VAL A 418 25.01 -8.03 0.00
CA VAL A 418 24.73 -6.76 -0.69
C VAL A 418 24.68 -5.61 0.31
N ASP A 419 23.95 -5.78 1.41
CA ASP A 419 23.82 -4.77 2.46
C ASP A 419 25.15 -4.45 3.13
N ALA A 420 25.94 -5.46 3.51
CA ALA A 420 27.28 -5.26 4.05
C ALA A 420 28.20 -4.50 3.09
N THR A 421 28.11 -4.80 1.79
CA THR A 421 28.89 -4.11 0.76
C THR A 421 28.42 -2.66 0.60
N PHE A 422 27.11 -2.42 0.58
CA PHE A 422 26.55 -1.07 0.53
C PHE A 422 26.93 -0.22 1.76
N ALA A 423 26.83 -0.78 2.96
CA ALA A 423 27.26 -0.13 4.20
C ALA A 423 28.75 0.27 4.15
N SER A 424 29.60 -0.62 3.62
CA SER A 424 31.03 -0.34 3.44
C SER A 424 31.29 0.77 2.42
N ILE A 425 30.60 0.75 1.27
CA ILE A 425 30.68 1.80 0.25
C ILE A 425 30.21 3.13 0.83
N LYS A 426 29.04 3.15 1.48
CA LYS A 426 28.46 4.34 2.11
C LYS A 426 29.42 4.97 3.11
N LYS A 427 30.09 4.14 3.93
CA LYS A 427 31.12 4.61 4.86
C LYS A 427 32.32 5.22 4.13
N GLY A 428 32.81 4.56 3.08
CA GLY A 428 33.94 5.05 2.26
C GLY A 428 33.68 6.37 1.54
N ILE A 429 32.41 6.67 1.20
CA ILE A 429 32.03 7.93 0.54
C ILE A 429 31.47 8.99 1.51
N SER A 430 31.40 8.70 2.81
CA SER A 430 30.74 9.58 3.79
C SER A 430 31.32 11.00 3.87
N GLY A 431 32.58 11.18 3.44
CA GLY A 431 33.22 12.50 3.34
C GLY A 431 32.77 13.35 2.14
N ILE A 432 32.11 12.76 1.15
CA ILE A 432 31.69 13.45 -0.09
C ILE A 432 30.17 13.41 -0.33
N ALA A 433 29.46 12.42 0.20
CA ALA A 433 28.03 12.27 0.03
C ALA A 433 27.39 11.37 1.09
N ASP A 434 26.20 11.75 1.57
CA ASP A 434 25.29 10.84 2.27
C ASP A 434 24.19 10.39 1.31
N VAL A 435 24.31 9.16 0.83
CA VAL A 435 23.38 8.57 -0.14
C VAL A 435 22.49 7.54 0.57
N GLN A 436 21.19 7.56 0.27
CA GLN A 436 20.21 6.60 0.78
C GLN A 436 19.72 5.69 -0.35
N LEU A 437 19.52 4.41 -0.05
CA LEU A 437 18.92 3.43 -0.95
C LEU A 437 17.41 3.36 -0.66
N GLU A 438 16.61 3.84 -1.60
CA GLU A 438 15.14 3.94 -1.46
C GLU A 438 14.42 2.68 -1.93
N GLU A 439 14.85 2.15 -3.09
CA GLU A 439 14.27 0.96 -3.71
C GLU A 439 15.41 0.08 -4.25
N TYR A 440 15.28 -1.23 -4.06
CA TYR A 440 16.20 -2.25 -4.56
C TYR A 440 15.39 -3.37 -5.22
N HIS A 441 15.67 -3.67 -6.47
CA HIS A 441 14.99 -4.71 -7.24
C HIS A 441 16.01 -5.56 -7.99
N VAL A 442 15.77 -6.87 -8.02
CA VAL A 442 16.66 -7.85 -8.66
C VAL A 442 15.82 -8.77 -9.52
N ASP A 443 16.15 -8.83 -10.80
CA ASP A 443 15.51 -9.69 -11.79
C ASP A 443 16.53 -10.62 -12.44
N ALA A 444 16.18 -11.89 -12.61
CA ALA A 444 16.94 -12.78 -13.48
C ALA A 444 16.53 -12.52 -14.94
N ILE A 445 17.47 -12.13 -15.79
CA ILE A 445 17.25 -11.90 -17.22
C ILE A 445 17.17 -13.23 -17.98
N SER A 446 17.99 -14.19 -17.60
CA SER A 446 18.03 -15.53 -18.20
C SER A 446 17.79 -16.62 -17.16
N GLY A 447 17.46 -17.83 -17.62
CA GLY A 447 17.39 -19.02 -16.77
C GLY A 447 18.71 -19.78 -16.75
N GLY A 448 19.00 -20.49 -15.66
CA GLY A 448 20.22 -21.28 -15.48
C GLY A 448 20.98 -20.90 -14.20
N THR A 449 21.98 -21.69 -13.83
CA THR A 449 22.86 -21.40 -12.68
C THR A 449 23.86 -20.28 -12.96
N ASP A 450 23.96 -19.86 -14.21
CA ASP A 450 24.78 -18.77 -14.75
C ASP A 450 23.90 -17.61 -15.25
N ALA A 451 22.67 -17.52 -14.75
CA ALA A 451 21.72 -16.49 -15.14
C ALA A 451 22.34 -15.09 -15.02
N LEU A 452 22.17 -14.29 -16.08
CA LEU A 452 22.49 -12.88 -16.01
C LEU A 452 21.44 -12.22 -15.10
N VAL A 453 21.89 -11.50 -14.09
CA VAL A 453 21.03 -10.80 -13.15
C VAL A 453 21.06 -9.31 -13.46
N GLU A 454 19.89 -8.69 -13.46
CA GLU A 454 19.73 -7.24 -13.47
C GLU A 454 19.42 -6.76 -12.06
N VAL A 455 20.15 -5.76 -11.60
CA VAL A 455 19.86 -5.07 -10.35
C VAL A 455 19.50 -3.63 -10.70
N LEU A 456 18.32 -3.22 -10.27
CA LEU A 456 17.82 -1.85 -10.35
C LEU A 456 17.82 -1.25 -8.95
N VAL A 457 18.43 -0.08 -8.81
CA VAL A 457 18.44 0.68 -7.55
C VAL A 457 17.88 2.06 -7.77
N LYS A 458 17.23 2.58 -6.73
CA LYS A 458 16.83 3.98 -6.64
C LYS A 458 17.53 4.60 -5.45
N LEU A 459 18.33 5.62 -5.70
CA LEU A 459 19.14 6.32 -4.70
C LEU A 459 18.64 7.74 -4.51
N SER A 460 18.78 8.27 -3.30
CA SER A 460 18.47 9.67 -2.98
C SER A 460 19.64 10.38 -2.28
N LYS A 461 19.79 11.69 -2.55
CA LYS A 461 20.73 12.61 -1.90
C LYS A 461 20.19 14.04 -1.99
N ASP A 462 20.12 14.77 -0.87
CA ASP A 462 19.73 16.20 -0.82
C ASP A 462 18.43 16.53 -1.59
N GLY A 463 17.44 15.62 -1.52
CA GLY A 463 16.15 15.77 -2.22
C GLY A 463 16.17 15.40 -3.71
N LYS A 464 17.33 15.05 -4.29
CA LYS A 464 17.44 14.47 -5.63
C LYS A 464 17.32 12.95 -5.56
N MET A 465 16.67 12.36 -6.55
CA MET A 465 16.57 10.91 -6.71
C MET A 465 17.11 10.50 -8.08
N ILE A 466 17.74 9.33 -8.16
CA ILE A 466 18.18 8.74 -9.43
C ILE A 466 17.93 7.24 -9.46
N THR A 467 17.54 6.74 -10.62
CA THR A 467 17.53 5.31 -10.93
C THR A 467 18.80 4.89 -11.66
N ALA A 468 19.38 3.77 -11.24
CA ALA A 468 20.55 3.19 -11.86
C ALA A 468 20.44 1.67 -11.93
N ARG A 469 21.23 1.07 -12.81
CA ARG A 469 21.29 -0.38 -12.99
C ARG A 469 22.69 -0.94 -13.03
N GLY A 470 22.80 -2.22 -12.71
CA GLY A 470 23.98 -3.04 -12.92
C GLY A 470 23.55 -4.42 -13.40
N SER A 471 24.37 -5.06 -14.23
CA SER A 471 24.04 -6.39 -14.77
C SER A 471 25.26 -7.28 -14.86
N ARG A 472 25.23 -8.36 -14.09
CA ARG A 472 26.27 -9.39 -13.99
C ARG A 472 25.64 -10.72 -13.66
N THR A 473 26.39 -11.80 -13.87
CA THR A 473 26.02 -13.13 -13.33
C THR A 473 26.15 -13.18 -11.81
N ASP A 474 27.07 -12.40 -11.23
CA ASP A 474 27.21 -12.21 -9.78
C ASP A 474 26.26 -11.10 -9.29
N ILE A 475 25.29 -11.48 -8.46
CA ILE A 475 24.28 -10.59 -7.87
C ILE A 475 24.92 -9.49 -7.03
N VAL A 476 25.98 -9.80 -6.27
CA VAL A 476 26.65 -8.82 -5.41
C VAL A 476 27.34 -7.79 -6.29
N MET A 477 28.09 -8.22 -7.30
CA MET A 477 28.75 -7.30 -8.22
C MET A 477 27.74 -6.48 -9.05
N ALA A 478 26.66 -7.09 -9.55
CA ALA A 478 25.59 -6.36 -10.23
C ALA A 478 25.00 -5.27 -9.33
N SER A 479 24.81 -5.57 -8.04
CA SER A 479 24.33 -4.60 -7.05
C SER A 479 25.33 -3.48 -6.84
N VAL A 480 26.62 -3.79 -6.69
CA VAL A 480 27.68 -2.80 -6.51
C VAL A 480 27.80 -1.88 -7.72
N GLU A 481 27.73 -2.42 -8.95
CA GLU A 481 27.73 -1.61 -10.17
C GLU A 481 26.52 -0.68 -10.22
N ALA A 482 25.32 -1.18 -9.91
CA ALA A 482 24.10 -0.37 -9.85
C ALA A 482 24.26 0.79 -8.85
N LEU A 483 24.79 0.51 -7.67
CA LEU A 483 25.05 1.49 -6.61
C LEU A 483 26.06 2.54 -7.05
N LEU A 484 27.23 2.13 -7.56
CA LEU A 484 28.28 3.04 -8.00
C LEU A 484 27.84 3.90 -9.19
N ASN A 485 27.07 3.33 -10.12
CA ASN A 485 26.47 4.06 -11.23
C ASN A 485 25.53 5.16 -10.71
N GLY A 486 24.67 4.85 -9.72
CA GLY A 486 23.80 5.87 -9.12
C GLY A 486 24.56 6.90 -8.29
N ILE A 487 25.52 6.47 -7.46
CA ILE A 487 26.34 7.35 -6.61
C ILE A 487 27.11 8.35 -7.45
N ASN A 488 27.84 7.91 -8.48
CA ASN A 488 28.65 8.79 -9.34
C ASN A 488 27.81 9.84 -10.09
N ARG A 489 26.50 9.62 -10.21
CA ARG A 489 25.58 10.55 -10.87
C ARG A 489 24.96 11.54 -9.88
N LEU A 490 24.90 11.20 -8.59
CA LEU A 490 24.44 12.08 -7.52
C LEU A 490 25.53 13.04 -6.99
N ILE A 491 26.80 12.84 -7.35
CA ILE A 491 27.95 13.58 -6.80
C ILE A 491 28.69 14.46 -7.79
#